data_AF-A0A5C8KCX9-F1
#
_entry.id   AF-A0A5C8KCX9-F1
#
_cell.length_a   1.000
_cell.length_b   1.000
_cell.length_c   1.000
_cell.angle_alpha   90.00
_cell.angle_beta   90.00
_cell.angle_gamma   90.00
#
_symmetry.space_group_name_H-M   'P 1'
#
loop_
_entity.id
_entity.type
_entity.pdbx_description
1 polymer ?
#
loop_
_entity_poly.entity_id
_entity_poly.type
_entity_poly.pdbx_seq_one_letter_code
_entity_poly.pdbx_strand_id
1 'polypeptide(L)' 'MDAFNTMGVEAGDVLAYPDLYPYLQEHYPRYKDVQKEAEQHLAKEGFVNPAPEGLMLTQVGYKAIQAKNGE' A
#
# COMPACT_ATOMS: atom_id res chain seq x y z
N MET A 1 2.51 1.32 -3.06
CA MET A 1 3.43 0.15 -3.14
C MET A 1 4.66 0.35 -2.27
N ASP A 2 5.39 1.46 -2.40
CA ASP A 2 6.62 1.69 -1.64
C ASP A 2 6.44 1.72 -0.11
N ALA A 3 5.26 2.11 0.39
CA ALA A 3 4.90 2.01 1.81
C ALA A 3 5.01 0.57 2.34
N PHE A 4 4.37 -0.39 1.65
CA PHE A 4 4.39 -1.81 2.01
C PHE A 4 5.80 -2.39 1.98
N ASN A 5 6.61 -1.98 1.00
CA ASN A 5 8.01 -2.38 0.90
C ASN A 5 8.86 -1.84 2.05
N THR A 6 8.72 -0.55 2.35
CA THR A 6 9.48 0.13 3.41
C THR A 6 9.16 -0.45 4.78
N MET A 7 7.90 -0.85 4.98
CA MET A 7 7.43 -1.46 6.23
C MET A 7 7.57 -2.98 6.28
N GLY A 8 8.11 -3.61 5.23
CA GLY A 8 8.34 -5.06 5.20
C GLY A 8 7.07 -5.91 5.28
N VAL A 9 5.94 -5.40 4.75
CA VAL A 9 4.64 -6.08 4.82
C VAL A 9 4.63 -7.26 3.85
N GLU A 10 4.28 -8.45 4.35
CA GLU A 10 4.21 -9.66 3.54
C GLU A 10 2.83 -9.84 2.88
N ALA A 11 2.74 -10.77 1.93
CA ALA A 11 1.44 -11.13 1.34
C ALA A 11 0.50 -11.71 2.41
N GLY A 12 -0.69 -11.12 2.53
CA GLY A 12 -1.69 -11.48 3.54
C GLY A 12 -1.64 -10.60 4.79
N ASP A 13 -0.57 -9.82 4.99
CA ASP A 13 -0.51 -8.88 6.10
C ASP A 13 -1.26 -7.59 5.79
N VAL A 14 -1.74 -6.96 6.87
CA VAL A 14 -2.46 -5.68 6.82
C VAL A 14 -1.51 -4.57 7.21
N LEU A 15 -1.30 -3.63 6.28
CA LEU A 15 -0.68 -2.36 6.62
C LEU A 15 -1.73 -1.44 7.22
N ALA A 16 -1.62 -1.19 8.52
CA ALA A 16 -2.59 -0.40 9.24
C ALA A 16 -2.59 1.05 8.76
N TYR A 17 -3.78 1.64 8.74
CA TYR A 17 -3.95 3.04 8.34
C TYR A 17 -3.06 4.03 9.11
N PRO A 18 -2.91 3.94 10.45
CA PRO A 18 -2.05 4.85 11.21
C PRO A 18 -0.58 4.85 10.76
N ASP A 19 -0.07 3.73 10.25
CA ASP A 19 1.29 3.60 9.75
C ASP A 19 1.40 4.00 8.27
N LEU A 20 0.39 3.69 7.46
CA LEU A 20 0.32 4.09 6.05
C LEU A 20 0.22 5.60 5.87
N TYR A 21 -0.52 6.29 6.74
CA TYR A 21 -0.86 7.70 6.56
C TYR A 21 0.35 8.65 6.58
N PRO A 22 1.25 8.60 7.58
CA PRO A 22 2.44 9.44 7.58
C PRO A 22 3.27 9.26 6.31
N TYR A 23 3.42 8.01 5.84
CA TYR A 23 4.16 7.70 4.62
C TYR A 23 3.54 8.35 3.39
N LEU A 24 2.23 8.20 3.20
CA LEU A 24 1.54 8.82 2.05
C LEU A 24 1.59 10.35 2.09
N GLN A 25 1.48 10.94 3.28
CA GLN A 25 1.50 12.38 3.44
C GLN A 25 2.90 12.97 3.15
N GLU A 26 3.97 12.27 3.55
CA GLU A 26 5.34 12.69 3.29
C GLU A 26 5.71 12.56 1.80
N HIS A 27 5.34 11.46 1.16
CA HIS A 27 5.71 11.17 -0.23
C HIS A 27 4.77 11.78 -1.27
N TYR A 28 3.50 12.05 -0.92
CA TYR A 28 2.48 12.58 -1.82
C TYR A 28 1.68 13.74 -1.20
N PRO A 29 2.33 14.81 -0.72
CA PRO A 29 1.68 15.92 0.00
C PRO A 29 0.70 16.74 -0.85
N ARG A 30 0.69 16.54 -2.17
CA ARG A 30 -0.14 17.29 -3.12
C ARG A 30 -1.57 16.75 -3.25
N TYR A 31 -1.87 15.57 -2.70
CA TYR A 31 -3.17 14.94 -2.83
C TYR A 31 -4.02 15.24 -1.59
N LYS A 32 -5.18 15.88 -1.82
CA LYS A 32 -6.12 16.25 -0.75
C LYS A 32 -6.67 15.03 0.00
N ASP A 33 -6.90 13.95 -0.73
CA ASP A 33 -7.37 12.65 -0.22
C ASP A 33 -6.44 11.53 -0.67
N VAL A 34 -5.13 11.68 -0.38
CA VAL A 34 -4.09 10.72 -0.78
C VAL A 34 -4.40 9.27 -0.37
N GLN A 35 -5.08 9.09 0.75
CA GLN A 35 -5.52 7.77 1.24
C GLN A 35 -6.46 7.12 0.24
N LYS A 36 -7.58 7.78 -0.07
CA LYS A 36 -8.63 7.24 -0.91
C LYS A 36 -8.12 6.96 -2.32
N GLU A 37 -7.30 7.85 -2.85
CA GLU A 37 -6.65 7.65 -4.16
C GLU A 37 -5.71 6.44 -4.14
N ALA A 38 -4.85 6.31 -3.12
CA ALA A 38 -3.94 5.17 -2.98
C ALA A 38 -4.69 3.86 -2.80
N GLU A 39 -5.70 3.83 -1.92
CA GLU A 39 -6.55 2.66 -1.70
C GLU A 39 -7.28 2.25 -2.97
N GLN A 40 -7.95 3.20 -3.64
CA GLN A 40 -8.68 2.90 -4.87
C GLN A 40 -7.75 2.43 -5.98
N HIS A 41 -6.60 3.06 -6.13
CA HIS A 41 -5.63 2.69 -7.14
C HIS A 41 -5.08 1.27 -6.89
N LEU A 42 -4.60 1.00 -5.68
CA LEU A 42 -4.03 -0.30 -5.32
C LEU A 42 -5.09 -1.41 -5.31
N ALA A 43 -6.32 -1.12 -4.88
CA ALA A 43 -7.41 -2.08 -4.90
C ALA A 43 -7.88 -2.38 -6.34
N LYS A 44 -7.93 -1.36 -7.21
CA LYS A 44 -8.27 -1.52 -8.62
C LYS A 44 -7.25 -2.38 -9.37
N GLU A 45 -5.97 -2.25 -9.04
CA GLU A 45 -4.90 -3.08 -9.60
C GLU A 45 -4.89 -4.51 -8.99
N GLY A 46 -5.71 -4.78 -7.96
CA GLY A 46 -5.76 -6.06 -7.26
C GLY A 46 -4.56 -6.31 -6.35
N PHE A 47 -3.79 -5.27 -6.04
CA PHE A 47 -2.58 -5.35 -5.24
C PHE A 47 -2.85 -5.34 -3.74
N VAL A 48 -3.95 -4.72 -3.32
CA VAL A 48 -4.40 -4.73 -1.93
C VAL A 48 -5.89 -5.05 -1.85
N ASN A 49 -6.31 -5.58 -0.71
CA ASN A 49 -7.71 -5.67 -0.34
C ASN A 49 -7.97 -4.68 0.81
N PRO A 50 -9.00 -3.82 0.70
CA PRO A 50 -9.37 -2.94 1.80
C PRO A 50 -9.87 -3.77 2.98
N ALA A 51 -9.36 -3.47 4.18
CA ALA A 51 -9.71 -4.12 5.43
C ALA A 51 -10.13 -3.05 6.47
N PRO A 52 -10.84 -3.42 7.55
CA PRO A 52 -11.27 -2.47 8.56
C PRO A 52 -10.12 -1.72 9.24
N GLU A 53 -8.97 -2.40 9.36
CA GLU A 53 -7.79 -1.92 10.09
C GLU A 53 -6.78 -1.22 9.17
N GLY A 54 -6.92 -1.37 7.85
CA GLY A 54 -5.94 -0.88 6.88
C GLY A 54 -6.05 -1.51 5.50
N LEU A 55 -4.93 -1.62 4.80
CA LEU A 55 -4.84 -2.26 3.49
C LEU A 55 -4.11 -3.60 3.59
N MET A 56 -4.80 -4.69 3.27
CA MET A 56 -4.19 -6.02 3.21
C MET A 56 -3.43 -6.20 1.91
N LEU A 57 -2.13 -6.51 1.97
CA LEU A 57 -1.34 -6.77 0.77
C LEU A 57 -1.72 -8.13 0.17
N THR A 58 -2.06 -8.16 -1.12
CA THR A 58 -2.36 -9.44 -1.79
C THR A 58 -1.08 -10.12 -2.26
N GLN A 59 -1.15 -11.41 -2.57
CA GLN A 59 -0.05 -12.13 -3.21
C GLN A 59 0.42 -11.46 -4.52
N VAL A 60 -0.52 -10.85 -5.26
CA VAL A 60 -0.23 -10.13 -6.50
C VAL A 60 0.54 -8.85 -6.19
N GLY A 61 0.10 -8.09 -5.18
CA GLY A 61 0.77 -6.87 -4.76
C GLY A 61 2.19 -7.13 -4.23
N TYR A 62 2.36 -8.18 -3.43
CA TYR A 62 3.67 -8.57 -2.92
C TYR A 62 4.65 -8.95 -4.03
N LYS A 63 4.19 -9.72 -5.04
CA LYS A 63 5.01 -10.04 -6.22
C LYS A 63 5.40 -8.79 -7.01
N ALA A 64 4.50 -7.82 -7.16
CA ALA A 64 4.79 -6.57 -7.83
C ALA A 64 5.87 -5.75 -7.10
N ILE A 65 5.84 -5.74 -5.75
CA ILE A 65 6.90 -5.12 -4.93
C ILE A 65 8.24 -5.82 -5.14
N GLN A 66 8.27 -7.16 -5.08
CA GLN A 66 9.49 -7.93 -5.30
C GLN A 66 10.08 -7.72 -6.70
N ALA A 67 9.23 -7.68 -7.73
CA ALA A 67 9.67 -7.40 -9.09
C ALA A 67 10.33 -6.01 -9.18
N LYS A 68 9.74 -4.99 -8.57
CA LYS A 68 10.28 -3.62 -8.54
C LYS A 68 11.61 -3.50 -7.79
N ASN A 69 11.82 -4.30 -6.74
CA ASN A 69 13.08 -4.30 -5.96
C ASN A 69 14.21 -5.12 -6.62
N GLY A 70 13.89 -5.98 -7.58
CA GLY A 70 14.84 -6.87 -8.24
C GLY A 70 15.42 -6.32 -9.55
N GLU A 71 15.05 -5.10 -9.95
CA GLU A 71 15.56 -4.38 -11.14
C GLU A 71 16.72 -3.44 -10.82
#